data_AF-A0A257YL79-F1
#
_entry.id   AF-A0A257YL79-F1
#
_cell.length_a   1.000
_cell.length_b   1.000
_cell.length_c   1.000
_cell.angle_alpha   90.00
_cell.angle_beta   90.00
_cell.angle_gamma   90.00
#
_symmetry.space_group_name_H-M   'P 1'
#
loop_
_entity.id
_entity.type
_entity.pdbx_description
1 polymer ?
#
loop_
_entity_poly.entity_id
_entity_poly.type
_entity_poly.pdbx_seq_one_letter_code
_entity_poly.pdbx_strand_id
1 'polypeptide(L)'
;MPHNGRCLCGQVTFTADADPIGARQCWCRQCQQIASGGPTHNAIFKAEDVTLNGDLQPIRVRAGTLDNPELQAPQATIWVESAPTWAVFDPALPKFSKGPGSDPVA
;
A
#
# COMPACT_ATOMS: atom_id res chain seq x y z
N MET A 1 -24.99 -14.31 3.50
CA MET A 1 -25.48 -12.97 3.88
C MET A 1 -24.34 -12.00 3.66
N PRO A 2 -24.57 -10.76 3.21
CA PRO A 2 -23.49 -9.81 2.95
C PRO A 2 -22.75 -9.45 4.24
N HIS A 3 -21.42 -9.52 4.20
CA HIS A 3 -20.54 -9.13 5.30
C HIS A 3 -20.13 -7.67 5.11
N ASN A 4 -20.28 -6.85 6.15
CA ASN A 4 -19.96 -5.43 6.10
C ASN A 4 -18.75 -5.10 6.97
N GLY A 5 -17.94 -4.14 6.54
CA GLY A 5 -16.85 -3.60 7.34
C GLY A 5 -16.45 -2.20 6.94
N ARG A 6 -15.46 -1.64 7.65
CA ARG A 6 -15.00 -0.26 7.46
C ARG A 6 -13.57 -0.04 7.90
N CYS A 7 -12.93 1.01 7.37
CA CYS A 7 -11.70 1.56 7.97
C CYS A 7 -11.97 2.04 9.39
N LEU A 8 -10.93 2.14 10.21
CA LEU A 8 -11.03 2.72 11.56
C LEU A 8 -11.65 4.13 11.54
N CYS A 9 -11.36 4.91 10.51
CA CYS A 9 -11.91 6.23 10.25
C CYS A 9 -13.41 6.27 9.91
N GLY A 10 -13.99 5.15 9.47
CA GLY A 10 -15.34 5.07 8.92
C GLY A 10 -15.54 5.68 7.53
N GLN A 11 -14.58 6.43 6.98
CA GLN A 11 -14.68 7.07 5.67
C GLN A 11 -14.67 6.09 4.48
N VAL A 12 -14.11 4.89 4.68
CA VAL A 12 -14.10 3.80 3.70
C VAL A 12 -14.89 2.64 4.29
N THR A 13 -15.86 2.13 3.53
CA THR A 13 -16.64 0.94 3.88
C THR A 13 -16.50 -0.13 2.81
N PHE A 14 -16.78 -1.38 3.18
CA PHE A 14 -16.87 -2.46 2.23
C PHE A 14 -18.07 -3.35 2.52
N THR A 15 -18.61 -3.95 1.46
CA THR A 15 -19.59 -5.03 1.51
C THR A 15 -19.02 -6.21 0.73
N ALA A 16 -19.10 -7.41 1.31
CA ALA A 16 -18.71 -8.65 0.66
C ALA A 16 -19.93 -9.57 0.50
N ASP A 17 -20.27 -9.92 -0.73
CA ASP A 17 -21.47 -10.71 -1.08
C ASP A 17 -21.22 -12.22 -1.11
N ALA A 18 -20.15 -12.67 -0.45
CA ALA A 18 -19.81 -14.08 -0.27
C ALA A 18 -19.06 -14.30 1.06
N ASP A 19 -19.05 -15.55 1.53
CA ASP A 19 -18.23 -15.93 2.69
C ASP A 19 -16.73 -15.87 2.36
N PRO A 20 -15.86 -15.59 3.34
CA PRO A 20 -14.43 -15.55 3.11
C PRO A 20 -13.91 -16.93 2.65
N ILE A 21 -13.07 -16.93 1.62
CA ILE A 21 -12.40 -18.13 1.11
C ILE A 21 -11.31 -18.65 2.06
N GLY A 22 -10.98 -17.87 3.10
CA GLY A 22 -10.11 -18.30 4.18
C GLY A 22 -9.80 -17.17 5.15
N ALA A 23 -9.19 -17.54 6.27
CA ALA A 23 -8.61 -16.60 7.23
C ALA A 23 -7.18 -17.04 7.56
N ARG A 24 -6.27 -16.07 7.74
CA ARG A 24 -4.88 -16.37 8.11
C ARG A 24 -4.29 -15.35 9.06
N GLN A 25 -3.39 -15.85 9.92
CA GLN A 25 -2.45 -15.02 10.64
C GLN A 25 -1.21 -14.79 9.75
N CYS A 26 -0.91 -13.52 9.43
CA CYS A 26 0.24 -13.17 8.59
C CYS A 26 1.33 -12.47 9.41
N TRP A 27 2.54 -13.00 9.30
CA TRP A 27 3.75 -12.54 10.01
C TRP A 27 4.79 -11.90 9.09
N CYS A 28 4.45 -11.55 7.85
CA CYS A 28 5.42 -10.85 6.99
C CYS A 28 5.81 -9.48 7.60
N ARG A 29 6.94 -8.92 7.18
CA ARG A 29 7.48 -7.67 7.77
C ARG A 29 6.47 -6.52 7.71
N GLN A 30 5.69 -6.40 6.63
CA GLN A 30 4.64 -5.40 6.51
C GLN A 30 3.54 -5.59 7.56
N CYS A 31 3.06 -6.83 7.75
CA CYS A 31 2.05 -7.13 8.77
C CYS A 31 2.57 -6.87 10.18
N GLN A 32 3.83 -7.19 10.46
CA GLN A 32 4.47 -6.86 11.74
C GLN A 32 4.56 -5.36 11.99
N GLN A 33 4.87 -4.57 10.98
CA GLN A 33 4.91 -3.11 11.10
C GLN A 33 3.52 -2.53 11.39
N ILE A 34 2.47 -3.02 10.71
CA ILE A 34 1.08 -2.59 10.93
C ILE A 34 0.60 -2.94 12.34
N ALA A 35 0.96 -4.12 12.85
CA ALA A 35 0.51 -4.63 14.14
C ALA A 35 1.53 -4.42 15.27
N SER A 36 2.45 -3.45 15.14
CA SER A 36 3.44 -3.08 16.17
C SER A 36 4.23 -4.27 16.74
N GLY A 37 4.68 -5.18 15.87
CA GLY A 37 5.44 -6.37 16.21
C GLY A 37 4.63 -7.66 16.32
N GLY A 38 3.29 -7.58 16.33
CA GLY A 38 2.39 -8.73 16.27
C GLY A 38 2.04 -9.16 14.84
N PRO A 39 1.19 -10.19 14.67
CA PRO A 39 0.64 -10.54 13.37
C PRO A 39 -0.63 -9.76 13.04
N THR A 40 -1.01 -9.78 11.77
CA THR A 40 -2.37 -9.38 11.35
C THR A 40 -3.23 -10.62 11.13
N HIS A 41 -4.52 -10.52 11.45
CA HIS A 41 -5.52 -11.56 11.18
C HIS A 41 -6.35 -11.11 9.97
N ASN A 42 -6.19 -11.81 8.85
CA ASN A 42 -6.76 -11.40 7.57
C ASN A 42 -7.87 -12.36 7.18
N ALA A 43 -9.06 -11.83 6.89
CA ALA A 43 -10.08 -12.54 6.12
C ALA A 43 -9.83 -12.31 4.63
N ILE A 44 -9.99 -13.36 3.83
CA ILE A 44 -9.70 -13.34 2.40
C ILE A 44 -11.01 -13.55 1.67
N PHE A 45 -11.34 -12.64 0.75
CA PHE A 45 -12.48 -12.72 -0.14
C PHE A 45 -11.97 -12.71 -1.58
N LYS A 46 -12.78 -13.17 -2.54
CA LYS A 46 -12.50 -12.88 -3.94
C LYS A 46 -12.76 -11.40 -4.20
N ALA A 47 -11.97 -10.79 -5.06
CA ALA A 47 -12.10 -9.37 -5.37
C ALA A 47 -13.47 -9.04 -6.00
N GLU A 48 -14.00 -9.93 -6.84
CA GLU A 48 -15.31 -9.76 -7.49
C GLU A 48 -16.49 -9.72 -6.51
N ASP A 49 -16.32 -10.32 -5.32
CA ASP A 49 -17.35 -10.37 -4.30
C ASP A 49 -17.31 -9.14 -3.37
N VAL A 50 -16.31 -8.25 -3.50
CA VAL A 50 -16.11 -7.11 -2.59
C VAL A 50 -16.34 -5.78 -3.30
N THR A 51 -17.29 -5.01 -2.77
CA THR A 51 -17.51 -3.61 -3.17
C THR A 51 -16.95 -2.67 -2.12
N LEU A 52 -16.08 -1.73 -2.54
CA LEU A 52 -15.53 -0.66 -1.70
C LEU A 52 -16.29 0.65 -1.96
N ASN A 53 -16.62 1.39 -0.90
CA ASN A 53 -17.27 2.70 -0.98
C ASN A 53 -16.51 3.73 -0.15
N GLY A 54 -16.58 5.02 -0.55
CA GLY A 54 -16.01 6.15 0.19
C GLY A 54 -14.86 6.85 -0.52
N ASP A 55 -14.13 7.70 0.21
CA ASP A 55 -12.96 8.43 -0.31
C ASP A 55 -11.75 7.48 -0.37
N LEU A 56 -11.69 6.72 -1.46
CA LEU A 56 -10.64 5.73 -1.70
C LEU A 56 -9.33 6.44 -1.98
N GLN A 57 -8.36 6.24 -1.09
CA GLN A 57 -6.99 6.66 -1.35
C GLN A 57 -6.41 5.92 -2.57
N PRO A 58 -5.46 6.53 -3.30
CA PRO A 58 -4.85 5.90 -4.46
C PRO A 58 -4.23 4.54 -4.12
N ILE A 59 -4.63 3.51 -4.87
CA ILE A 59 -4.01 2.19 -4.77
C ILE A 59 -2.62 2.27 -5.40
N ARG A 60 -1.60 1.88 -4.64
CA ARG A 60 -0.22 1.83 -5.13
C ARG A 60 0.02 0.48 -5.81
N VAL A 61 0.13 0.50 -7.13
CA VAL A 61 0.58 -0.64 -7.93
C VAL A 61 2.08 -0.52 -8.21
N ARG A 62 2.78 -1.65 -8.32
CA ARG A 62 4.20 -1.65 -8.68
C ARG A 62 4.29 -1.46 -10.20
N ALA A 63 5.08 -0.49 -10.66
CA ALA A 63 5.15 -0.18 -12.10
C ALA A 63 5.50 -1.41 -12.96
N GLY A 64 6.42 -2.27 -12.49
CA GLY A 64 6.81 -3.48 -13.21
C GLY A 64 5.76 -4.60 -13.29
N THR A 65 4.60 -4.46 -12.65
CA THR A 65 3.48 -5.40 -12.81
C THR A 65 2.44 -4.92 -13.83
N LEU A 66 2.68 -3.77 -14.47
CA LEU A 66 1.83 -3.25 -15.55
C LEU A 66 2.24 -3.89 -16.88
N ASP A 67 1.27 -4.16 -17.75
CA ASP A 67 1.55 -4.66 -19.11
C ASP A 67 2.43 -3.71 -19.92
N ASN A 68 2.26 -2.41 -19.68
CA ASN A 68 3.17 -1.37 -20.15
C ASN A 68 3.80 -0.64 -18.95
N PRO A 69 5.04 -0.96 -18.55
CA PRO A 69 5.72 -0.28 -17.45
C PRO A 69 6.18 1.13 -17.83
N GLU A 70 6.21 1.49 -19.11
CA GLU A 70 6.63 2.80 -19.63
C GLU A 70 5.54 3.88 -19.54
N LEU A 71 4.38 3.56 -18.94
CA LEU A 71 3.29 4.52 -18.77
C LEU A 71 3.70 5.78 -18.02
N GLN A 72 4.63 5.65 -17.07
CA GLN A 72 5.19 6.79 -16.36
C GLN A 72 6.54 6.43 -15.72
N ALA A 73 7.55 7.26 -16.00
CA ALA A 73 8.85 7.17 -15.33
C ALA A 73 8.75 7.69 -13.87
N PRO A 74 9.67 7.28 -12.96
CA PRO A 74 9.72 7.84 -11.62
C PRO A 74 9.83 9.37 -11.63
N GLN A 75 9.01 10.03 -10.80
CA GLN A 75 8.98 11.51 -10.72
C GLN A 75 9.74 12.06 -9.51
N ALA A 76 10.13 11.21 -8.56
CA ALA A 76 10.84 11.58 -7.35
C ALA A 76 11.52 10.37 -6.72
N THR A 77 12.55 10.63 -5.92
CA THR A 77 13.15 9.67 -5.01
C THR A 77 12.74 10.04 -3.58
N ILE A 78 12.13 9.10 -2.86
CA ILE A 78 11.65 9.31 -1.49
C ILE A 78 12.38 8.37 -0.52
N TRP A 79 12.40 8.71 0.77
CA TRP A 79 13.07 7.96 1.84
C TRP A 79 14.59 7.85 1.68
N VAL A 80 15.22 8.90 1.15
CA VAL A 80 16.67 8.93 0.87
C VAL A 80 17.50 8.80 2.15
N GLU A 81 17.03 9.31 3.29
CA GLU A 81 17.73 9.19 4.58
C GLU A 81 17.93 7.72 5.02
N SER A 82 17.00 6.85 4.62
CA SER A 82 17.05 5.42 4.93
C SER A 82 17.77 4.59 3.86
N ALA A 83 18.20 5.21 2.77
CA ALA A 83 18.87 4.50 1.70
C ALA A 83 20.28 4.08 2.14
N PRO A 84 20.76 2.90 1.70
CA PRO A 84 22.15 2.52 1.89
C PRO A 84 23.10 3.59 1.32
N THR A 85 24.24 3.78 1.97
CA THR A 85 25.22 4.83 1.59
C THR A 85 25.80 4.68 0.19
N TRP A 86 25.70 3.50 -0.41
CA TRP A 86 26.15 3.20 -1.77
C TRP A 86 25.06 3.37 -2.84
N ALA A 87 23.83 3.76 -2.46
CA ALA A 87 22.73 3.92 -3.41
C ALA A 87 23.03 5.05 -4.41
N VAL A 88 22.78 4.78 -5.69
CA VAL A 88 22.92 5.76 -6.77
C VAL A 88 21.53 6.25 -7.17
N PHE A 89 21.36 7.57 -7.21
CA PHE A 89 20.10 8.21 -7.58
C PHE A 89 20.28 9.01 -8.87
N ASP A 90 19.22 9.08 -9.68
CA ASP A 90 19.16 10.00 -10.80
C ASP A 90 19.24 11.45 -10.28
N PRO A 91 20.25 12.24 -10.66
CA PRO A 91 20.41 13.62 -10.18
C PRO A 91 19.32 14.56 -10.71
N ALA A 92 18.58 14.18 -11.75
CA ALA A 92 17.50 14.99 -12.31
C ALA A 92 16.19 14.89 -11.51
N LEU A 93 16.04 13.87 -10.67
CA LEU A 93 14.82 13.66 -9.89
C LEU A 93 14.90 14.36 -8.52
N PRO A 94 13.84 15.05 -8.08
CA PRO A 94 13.78 15.60 -6.74
C PRO A 94 13.88 14.47 -5.71
N LYS A 95 14.64 14.74 -4.65
CA LYS A 95 14.89 13.80 -3.56
C LYS A 95 14.25 14.30 -2.27
N PHE A 96 13.66 13.38 -1.52
CA PHE A 96 13.00 13.65 -0.26
C PHE A 96 13.55 12.75 0.84
N SER A 97 13.76 13.34 2.03
CA SER A 97 14.33 12.63 3.18
C SER A 97 13.47 11.42 3.59
N LYS A 98 12.14 11.58 3.53
CA LYS A 98 11.12 10.58 3.90
C LYS A 98 10.08 10.46 2.78
N GLY A 99 8.80 10.26 3.13
CA GLY A 99 7.72 10.11 2.15
C GLY A 99 7.42 11.37 1.32
N PRO A 100 6.46 11.28 0.37
CA PRO A 100 6.03 12.40 -0.45
C PRO A 100 5.66 13.62 0.41
N GLY A 101 6.16 14.81 0.05
CA GLY A 101 5.89 16.06 0.77
C GLY A 101 6.77 16.33 2.00
N SER A 102 7.74 15.46 2.31
CA SER A 102 8.79 15.75 3.30
C SER A 102 9.83 16.74 2.76
N ASP A 103 10.75 17.19 3.62
CA ASP A 103 11.77 18.17 3.24
C ASP A 103 12.64 17.66 2.08
N PRO A 104 12.85 18.49 1.03
CA PRO A 104 13.77 18.18 -0.04
C PRO A 104 15.20 17.97 0.49
N VAL A 105 15.92 17.05 -0.11
CA VAL A 105 17.35 16.81 0.14
C VAL A 105 18.14 16.99 -1.16
N ALA A 106 19.37 17.48 -1.03
CA ALA A 106 20.27 17.71 -2.16
C ALA A 106 20.71 16.39 -2.84
#